data_AF-A0A173YXK6-F1
#
_entry.id   AF-A0A173YXK6-F1
#
_cell.length_a   1.000
_cell.length_b   1.000
_cell.length_c   1.000
_cell.angle_alpha   90.00
_cell.angle_beta   90.00
_cell.angle_gamma   90.00
#
_symmetry.space_group_name_H-M   'P 1'
#
loop_
_entity.id
_entity.type
_entity.pdbx_description
1 polymer ?
#
loop_
_entity_poly.entity_id
_entity_poly.type
_entity_poly.pdbx_seq_one_letter_code
_entity_poly.pdbx_strand_id
1 'polypeptide(L)'
;MEGLRRSRFPDVRRDAWYADYVAYLEKLGVVVGYPDGLFHAEATITREQFVAMSVRLDEWMELETYDSRRGSFPDMPVSHWAADYIQEATRNGWIVGYTDGLFHGGDCITRAEVATIVNRMLGRTADERFIRHHEDELTTFRDLQNPHYWAYYDLMEAANGHTIVTGAEDETWHEVR
;
A
#
# COMPACT_ATOMS: atom_id res chain seq x y z
N MET A 1 15.91 -14.68 12.01
CA MET A 1 15.23 -15.02 10.74
C MET A 1 16.05 -16.07 10.05
N GLU A 2 15.54 -17.30 10.00
CA GLU A 2 16.24 -18.48 9.49
C GLU A 2 16.25 -18.43 7.94
N GLY A 3 17.46 -18.37 7.37
CA GLY A 3 17.82 -18.49 5.94
C GLY A 3 16.72 -18.25 4.91
N LEU A 4 16.33 -16.98 4.70
CA LEU A 4 15.49 -16.62 3.58
C LEU A 4 16.19 -16.99 2.26
N ARG A 5 15.51 -17.78 1.43
CA ARG A 5 16.05 -18.35 0.21
C ARG A 5 16.27 -17.22 -0.80
N ARG A 6 17.49 -17.12 -1.34
CA ARG A 6 17.90 -16.16 -2.38
C ARG A 6 16.81 -15.92 -3.45
N SER A 7 16.58 -14.66 -3.80
CA SER A 7 15.74 -14.29 -4.95
C SER A 7 16.24 -14.94 -6.25
N ARG A 8 15.32 -15.30 -7.16
CA ARG A 8 15.65 -15.87 -8.47
C ARG A 8 15.96 -14.80 -9.52
N PHE A 9 15.59 -13.54 -9.28
CA PHE A 9 15.89 -12.44 -10.17
C PHE A 9 17.40 -12.22 -10.27
N PRO A 10 18.01 -12.30 -11.47
CA PRO A 10 19.46 -12.21 -11.64
C PRO A 10 20.07 -10.86 -11.24
N ASP A 11 19.28 -9.78 -11.32
CA ASP A 11 19.65 -8.40 -11.01
C ASP A 11 19.47 -8.04 -9.53
N VAL A 12 18.92 -8.94 -8.71
CA VAL A 12 18.89 -8.77 -7.25
C VAL A 12 20.21 -9.25 -6.65
N ARG A 13 21.10 -8.30 -6.38
CA ARG A 13 22.37 -8.57 -5.70
C ARG A 13 22.12 -9.04 -4.28
N ARG A 14 22.87 -10.05 -3.82
CA ARG A 14 22.70 -10.64 -2.49
C ARG A 14 23.03 -9.71 -1.33
N ASP A 15 23.89 -8.72 -1.58
CA ASP A 15 24.33 -7.71 -0.61
C ASP A 15 23.47 -6.44 -0.66
N ALA A 16 22.47 -6.38 -1.55
CA ALA A 16 21.55 -5.26 -1.59
C ALA A 16 20.65 -5.26 -0.34
N TRP A 17 20.40 -4.07 0.21
CA TRP A 17 19.58 -3.90 1.41
C TRP A 17 18.15 -4.45 1.25
N TYR A 18 17.64 -4.48 0.02
CA TYR A 18 16.29 -4.98 -0.32
C TYR A 18 16.26 -6.48 -0.64
N ALA A 19 17.40 -7.17 -0.72
CA ALA A 19 17.49 -8.50 -1.30
C ALA A 19 16.61 -9.54 -0.59
N ASP A 20 16.60 -9.53 0.74
CA ASP A 20 15.79 -10.45 1.55
C ASP A 20 14.29 -10.14 1.43
N TYR A 21 13.91 -8.85 1.33
CA TYR A 21 12.52 -8.45 1.15
C TYR A 21 11.97 -8.88 -0.21
N VAL A 22 12.75 -8.67 -1.28
CA VAL A 22 12.39 -9.13 -2.62
C VAL A 22 12.26 -10.64 -2.65
N ALA A 23 13.22 -11.36 -2.07
CA ALA A 23 13.18 -12.81 -2.00
C ALA A 23 11.97 -13.34 -1.22
N TYR A 24 11.56 -12.65 -0.15
CA TYR A 24 10.37 -12.98 0.62
C TYR A 24 9.11 -12.79 -0.22
N LEU A 25 8.91 -11.60 -0.80
CA LEU A 25 7.74 -11.28 -1.60
C LEU A 25 7.66 -12.09 -2.89
N GLU A 26 8.80 -12.46 -3.48
CA GLU A 26 8.87 -13.40 -4.60
C GLU A 26 8.38 -14.78 -4.19
N LYS A 27 8.81 -15.29 -3.03
CA LYS A 27 8.35 -16.59 -2.52
C LYS A 27 6.84 -16.62 -2.27
N LEU A 28 6.26 -15.50 -1.85
CA LEU A 28 4.82 -15.36 -1.66
C LEU A 28 4.05 -15.19 -2.98
N GLY A 29 4.73 -14.99 -4.12
CA GLY A 29 4.08 -14.69 -5.40
C GLY A 29 3.61 -13.24 -5.53
N VAL A 30 3.90 -12.38 -4.55
CA VAL A 30 3.55 -10.95 -4.56
C VAL A 30 4.35 -10.21 -5.62
N VAL A 31 5.67 -10.44 -5.66
CA VAL A 31 6.58 -9.91 -6.67
C VAL A 31 6.84 -11.00 -7.70
N VAL A 32 6.48 -10.74 -8.96
CA VAL A 32 6.63 -11.70 -10.07
C VAL A 32 7.70 -11.29 -11.10
N GLY A 33 8.27 -10.09 -10.95
CA GLY A 33 9.24 -9.52 -11.88
C GLY A 33 8.62 -9.07 -13.21
N TYR A 34 9.49 -8.70 -14.14
CA TYR A 34 9.12 -8.22 -15.46
C TYR A 34 9.22 -9.33 -16.52
N PRO A 35 8.62 -9.16 -17.72
CA PRO A 35 8.67 -10.17 -18.78
C PRO A 35 10.08 -10.56 -19.25
N ASP A 36 11.08 -9.73 -19.00
CA ASP A 36 12.50 -10.00 -19.27
C ASP A 36 13.17 -10.88 -18.19
N GLY A 37 12.44 -11.24 -17.13
CA GLY A 37 12.91 -12.07 -16.03
C GLY A 37 13.70 -11.31 -14.96
N LEU A 38 13.67 -9.97 -14.97
CA LEU A 38 14.38 -9.10 -14.03
C LEU A 38 13.43 -8.48 -12.97
N PHE A 39 14.00 -7.98 -11.88
CA PHE A 39 13.26 -7.27 -10.84
C PHE A 39 13.21 -5.75 -11.06
N HIS A 40 14.26 -5.15 -11.62
CA HIS A 40 14.41 -3.70 -11.83
C HIS A 40 14.21 -2.85 -10.57
N ALA A 41 15.05 -3.07 -9.54
CA ALA A 41 14.90 -2.45 -8.23
C ALA A 41 14.82 -0.91 -8.21
N GLU A 42 15.44 -0.25 -9.18
CA GLU A 42 15.48 1.22 -9.29
C GLU A 42 14.41 1.78 -10.24
N ALA A 43 13.59 0.91 -10.86
CA ALA A 43 12.51 1.36 -11.72
C ALA A 43 11.36 1.95 -10.89
N THR A 44 10.73 2.99 -11.43
CA THR A 44 9.48 3.50 -10.89
C THR A 44 8.37 2.46 -11.06
N ILE A 45 7.56 2.30 -10.02
CA ILE A 45 6.41 1.39 -10.02
C ILE A 45 5.16 2.18 -10.44
N THR A 46 4.35 1.62 -11.32
CA THR A 46 3.07 2.22 -11.70
C THR A 46 1.99 1.94 -10.66
N ARG A 47 0.96 2.77 -10.63
CA ARG A 47 -0.18 2.61 -9.71
C ARG A 47 -0.83 1.23 -9.84
N GLU A 48 -1.04 0.75 -11.06
CA GLU A 48 -1.63 -0.57 -11.31
C GLU A 48 -0.71 -1.73 -10.88
N GLN A 49 0.61 -1.59 -11.00
CA GLN A 49 1.56 -2.59 -10.53
C GLN A 49 1.53 -2.73 -9.02
N PHE A 50 1.49 -1.60 -8.30
CA PHE A 50 1.40 -1.60 -6.85
C PHE A 50 0.08 -2.21 -6.35
N VAL A 51 -1.03 -1.89 -7.01
CA VAL A 51 -2.34 -2.49 -6.69
C VAL A 51 -2.33 -4.00 -6.94
N ALA A 52 -1.77 -4.46 -8.06
CA ALA A 52 -1.63 -5.89 -8.33
C ALA A 52 -0.77 -6.59 -7.27
N MET A 53 0.31 -5.97 -6.80
CA MET A 53 1.10 -6.49 -5.67
C MET A 53 0.28 -6.56 -4.37
N SER A 54 -0.53 -5.54 -4.09
CA SER A 54 -1.36 -5.49 -2.89
C SER A 54 -2.40 -6.61 -2.85
N VAL A 55 -3.09 -6.86 -3.97
CA VAL A 55 -4.06 -7.97 -4.08
C VAL A 55 -3.39 -9.34 -3.96
N ARG A 56 -2.22 -9.54 -4.56
CA ARG A 56 -1.47 -10.81 -4.37
C ARG A 56 -1.01 -11.02 -2.93
N LEU A 57 -0.72 -9.94 -2.20
CA LEU A 57 -0.36 -10.04 -0.80
C LEU A 57 -1.57 -10.43 0.05
N ASP A 58 -2.73 -9.85 -0.23
CA ASP A 58 -3.99 -10.23 0.40
C ASP A 58 -4.32 -11.71 0.21
N GLU A 59 -4.16 -12.25 -1.01
CA GLU A 59 -4.37 -13.69 -1.28
C GLU A 59 -3.54 -14.60 -0.35
N TRP A 60 -2.39 -14.12 0.13
CA TRP A 60 -1.55 -14.84 1.09
C TRP A 60 -1.94 -14.56 2.55
N MET A 61 -2.42 -13.35 2.85
CA MET A 61 -2.80 -12.93 4.21
C MET A 61 -4.21 -13.36 4.62
N GLU A 62 -5.07 -13.70 3.64
CA GLU A 62 -6.50 -14.01 3.85
C GLU A 62 -7.22 -12.88 4.61
N LEU A 63 -7.06 -11.62 4.18
CA LEU A 63 -7.66 -10.49 4.89
C LEU A 63 -9.18 -10.52 4.76
N GLU A 64 -9.86 -9.87 5.70
CA GLU A 64 -11.31 -9.69 5.62
C GLU A 64 -11.65 -8.81 4.42
N THR A 65 -12.40 -9.36 3.47
CA THR A 65 -12.83 -8.66 2.26
C THR A 65 -14.15 -7.94 2.50
N TYR A 66 -14.29 -6.77 1.88
CA TYR A 66 -15.51 -5.98 1.93
C TYR A 66 -16.17 -6.00 0.55
N ASP A 67 -17.44 -6.41 0.49
CA ASP A 67 -18.21 -6.35 -0.76
C ASP A 67 -18.84 -4.96 -0.93
N SER A 68 -18.01 -3.98 -1.33
CA SER A 68 -18.52 -2.68 -1.76
C SER A 68 -18.92 -2.72 -3.24
N ARG A 69 -20.10 -2.18 -3.56
CA ARG A 69 -20.62 -2.08 -4.95
C ARG A 69 -19.92 -0.98 -5.78
N ARG A 70 -18.63 -0.77 -5.59
CA ARG A 70 -17.88 0.24 -6.35
C ARG A 70 -17.69 -0.26 -7.79
N GLY A 71 -17.89 0.64 -8.75
CA GLY A 71 -17.86 0.35 -10.19
C GLY A 71 -16.44 0.30 -10.76
N SER A 72 -16.32 -0.17 -12.01
CA SER A 72 -15.06 -0.15 -12.77
C SER A 72 -14.70 1.25 -13.26
N PHE A 73 -13.41 1.50 -13.50
CA PHE A 73 -12.94 2.77 -14.05
C PHE A 73 -12.99 2.77 -15.59
N PRO A 74 -13.37 3.88 -16.24
CA PRO A 74 -13.45 3.95 -17.70
C PRO A 74 -12.14 3.69 -18.45
N ASP A 75 -11.00 4.06 -17.85
CA ASP A 75 -9.66 3.85 -18.38
C ASP A 75 -9.10 2.45 -18.08
N MET A 76 -9.82 1.62 -17.32
CA MET A 76 -9.46 0.24 -16.99
C MET A 76 -10.47 -0.74 -17.61
N PRO A 77 -10.41 -0.98 -18.93
CA PRO A 77 -11.30 -1.93 -19.59
C PRO A 77 -11.07 -3.34 -19.07
N VAL A 78 -12.08 -4.20 -19.13
CA VAL A 78 -12.01 -5.60 -18.65
C VAL A 78 -10.89 -6.42 -19.35
N SER A 79 -10.49 -6.04 -20.56
CA SER A 79 -9.36 -6.66 -21.26
C SER A 79 -7.98 -6.21 -20.77
N HIS A 80 -7.91 -5.23 -19.88
CA HIS A 80 -6.66 -4.73 -19.32
C HIS A 80 -6.08 -5.76 -18.34
N TRP A 81 -4.76 -5.96 -18.37
CA TRP A 81 -4.10 -6.99 -17.56
C TRP A 81 -4.31 -6.80 -16.05
N ALA A 82 -4.46 -5.54 -15.61
CA ALA A 82 -4.66 -5.17 -14.22
C ALA A 82 -6.14 -5.07 -13.80
N ALA A 83 -7.09 -5.28 -14.73
CA ALA A 83 -8.51 -4.99 -14.48
C ALA A 83 -9.08 -5.74 -13.28
N ASP A 84 -8.77 -7.04 -13.14
CA ASP A 84 -9.28 -7.87 -12.05
C ASP A 84 -8.67 -7.45 -10.70
N TYR A 85 -7.37 -7.16 -10.65
CA TYR A 85 -6.73 -6.65 -9.44
C TYR A 85 -7.30 -5.31 -8.99
N ILE A 86 -7.52 -4.40 -9.94
CA ILE A 86 -8.10 -3.08 -9.67
C ILE A 86 -9.55 -3.23 -9.21
N GLN A 87 -10.32 -4.13 -9.82
CA GLN A 87 -11.69 -4.41 -9.39
C GLN A 87 -11.73 -4.96 -7.96
N GLU A 88 -10.85 -5.90 -7.62
CA GLU A 88 -10.78 -6.49 -6.28
C GLU A 88 -10.40 -5.45 -5.23
N ALA A 89 -9.30 -4.72 -5.44
CA ALA A 89 -8.89 -3.64 -4.53
C ALA A 89 -9.94 -2.53 -4.40
N THR A 90 -10.73 -2.29 -5.46
CA THR A 90 -11.84 -1.32 -5.43
C THR A 90 -13.01 -1.84 -4.59
N ARG A 91 -13.37 -3.12 -4.73
CA ARG A 91 -14.42 -3.76 -3.90
C ARG A 91 -14.05 -3.71 -2.43
N ASN A 92 -12.82 -4.07 -2.10
CA ASN A 92 -12.30 -4.02 -0.73
C ASN A 92 -12.06 -2.60 -0.19
N GLY A 93 -12.30 -1.56 -1.00
CA GLY A 93 -12.22 -0.17 -0.58
C GLY A 93 -10.80 0.37 -0.43
N TRP A 94 -9.78 -0.38 -0.85
CA TRP A 94 -8.37 0.02 -0.73
C TRP A 94 -8.02 1.18 -1.68
N ILE A 95 -8.62 1.16 -2.87
CA ILE A 95 -8.43 2.21 -3.88
C ILE A 95 -9.70 2.97 -4.19
N VAL A 96 -9.49 4.23 -4.59
CA VAL A 96 -10.50 5.12 -5.14
C VAL A 96 -9.97 5.77 -6.40
N GLY A 97 -10.85 6.11 -7.35
CA GLY A 97 -10.46 6.88 -8.53
C GLY A 97 -10.11 8.33 -8.19
N TYR A 98 -9.56 9.03 -9.16
CA TYR A 98 -9.33 10.47 -9.05
C TYR A 98 -10.62 11.25 -9.31
N THR A 99 -10.55 12.57 -9.09
CA THR A 99 -11.70 13.48 -9.25
C THR A 99 -12.23 13.57 -10.68
N ASP A 100 -11.43 13.16 -11.68
CA ASP A 100 -11.84 13.04 -13.08
C ASP A 100 -12.58 11.73 -13.40
N GLY A 101 -12.72 10.84 -12.41
CA GLY A 101 -13.38 9.54 -12.55
C GLY A 101 -12.50 8.43 -13.11
N LEU A 102 -11.19 8.67 -13.28
CA LEU A 102 -10.24 7.70 -13.84
C LEU A 102 -9.39 7.03 -12.76
N PHE A 103 -8.73 5.94 -13.13
CA PHE A 103 -7.76 5.25 -12.27
C PHE A 103 -6.31 5.68 -12.51
N HIS A 104 -5.94 6.12 -13.72
CA HIS A 104 -4.54 6.45 -14.08
C HIS A 104 -3.56 5.33 -13.74
N GLY A 105 -3.88 4.10 -14.15
CA GLY A 105 -3.11 2.90 -13.79
C GLY A 105 -1.64 2.96 -14.21
N GLY A 106 -1.35 3.56 -15.36
CA GLY A 106 0.00 3.70 -15.91
C GLY A 106 0.86 4.78 -15.26
N ASP A 107 0.30 5.64 -14.40
CA ASP A 107 1.06 6.70 -13.75
C ASP A 107 1.98 6.13 -12.66
N CYS A 108 3.09 6.81 -12.41
CA CYS A 108 3.99 6.47 -11.30
C CYS A 108 3.29 6.68 -9.97
N ILE A 109 3.27 5.64 -9.12
CA ILE A 109 2.61 5.74 -7.81
C ILE A 109 3.43 6.63 -6.86
N THR A 110 2.72 7.47 -6.09
CA THR A 110 3.34 8.31 -5.06
C THR A 110 3.44 7.59 -3.72
N ARG A 111 4.36 8.05 -2.86
CA ARG A 111 4.48 7.55 -1.48
C ARG A 111 3.19 7.75 -0.65
N ALA A 112 2.47 8.84 -0.92
CA ALA A 112 1.18 9.12 -0.29
C ALA A 112 0.14 8.05 -0.66
N GLU A 113 0.03 7.69 -1.94
CA GLU A 113 -0.88 6.64 -2.38
C GLU A 113 -0.49 5.26 -1.86
N VAL A 114 0.80 4.96 -1.81
CA VAL A 114 1.30 3.72 -1.20
C VAL A 114 0.85 3.62 0.26
N ALA A 115 1.06 4.67 1.06
CA ALA A 115 0.67 4.67 2.47
C ALA A 115 -0.85 4.50 2.64
N THR A 116 -1.65 5.27 1.90
CA THR A 116 -3.11 5.19 1.94
C THR A 116 -3.64 3.80 1.54
N ILE A 117 -3.08 3.19 0.49
CA ILE A 117 -3.52 1.84 0.05
C ILE A 117 -3.16 0.80 1.11
N VAL A 118 -1.94 0.85 1.65
CA VAL A 118 -1.49 -0.11 2.67
C VAL A 118 -2.29 0.03 3.97
N ASN A 119 -2.59 1.25 4.42
CA ASN A 119 -3.41 1.46 5.61
C ASN A 119 -4.80 0.84 5.43
N ARG A 120 -5.48 1.16 4.32
CA ARG A 120 -6.81 0.61 4.02
C ARG A 120 -6.80 -0.91 3.86
N MET A 121 -5.79 -1.46 3.20
CA MET A 121 -5.62 -2.90 3.05
C MET A 121 -5.49 -3.59 4.42
N LEU A 122 -4.74 -2.98 5.35
CA LEU A 122 -4.51 -3.53 6.68
C LEU A 122 -5.57 -3.10 7.72
N GLY A 123 -6.63 -2.40 7.30
CA GLY A 123 -7.66 -1.88 8.20
C GLY A 123 -7.19 -0.77 9.17
N ARG A 124 -6.00 -0.20 8.93
CA ARG A 124 -5.40 0.84 9.77
C ARG A 124 -6.06 2.18 9.52
N THR A 125 -6.39 2.90 10.58
CA THR A 125 -7.07 4.20 10.52
C THR A 125 -6.46 5.15 11.54
N ALA A 126 -6.03 6.31 11.07
CA ALA A 126 -5.43 7.30 11.95
C ALA A 126 -6.44 7.83 12.98
N ASP A 127 -6.05 7.92 14.25
CA ASP A 127 -6.79 8.71 15.24
C ASP A 127 -6.50 10.20 15.00
N GLU A 128 -7.27 10.83 14.13
CA GLU A 128 -7.05 12.23 13.76
C GLU A 128 -7.15 13.18 14.96
N ARG A 129 -7.99 12.84 15.96
CA ARG A 129 -8.12 13.66 17.16
C ARG A 129 -6.84 13.59 17.96
N PHE A 130 -6.30 12.40 18.20
CA PHE A 130 -5.02 12.23 18.88
C PHE A 130 -3.92 12.99 18.13
N ILE A 131 -3.78 12.77 16.82
CA ILE A 131 -2.74 13.41 16.00
C ILE A 131 -2.79 14.93 16.12
N ARG A 132 -3.98 15.54 16.08
CA ARG A 132 -4.12 17.00 16.20
C ARG A 132 -3.77 17.56 17.59
N HIS A 133 -3.88 16.78 18.66
CA HIS A 133 -3.64 17.25 20.03
C HIS A 133 -2.23 16.91 20.55
N HIS A 134 -1.51 16.01 19.88
CA HIS A 134 -0.21 15.48 20.31
C HIS A 134 0.89 15.65 19.25
N GLU A 135 0.75 16.59 18.31
CA GLU A 135 1.68 16.77 17.18
C GLU A 135 3.14 16.96 17.63
N ASP A 136 3.36 17.59 18.78
CA ASP A 136 4.67 17.81 19.41
C ASP A 136 5.32 16.54 19.97
N GLU A 137 4.55 15.46 20.13
CA GLU A 137 5.01 14.14 20.56
C GLU A 137 5.23 13.18 19.36
N LEU A 138 4.85 13.58 18.15
CA LEU A 138 4.89 12.74 16.94
C LEU A 138 6.13 13.00 16.07
N THR A 139 6.51 11.98 15.29
CA THR A 139 7.36 12.16 14.11
C THR A 139 6.58 12.94 13.06
N THR A 140 7.05 14.15 12.78
CA THR A 140 6.50 15.07 11.77
C THR A 140 7.52 15.36 10.66
N PHE A 141 7.04 15.81 9.50
CA PHE A 141 7.89 16.08 8.32
C PHE A 141 7.68 17.49 7.79
N ARG A 142 8.77 18.17 7.42
CA ARG A 142 8.74 19.57 6.96
C ARG A 142 7.86 19.79 5.73
N ASP A 143 7.70 18.77 4.90
CA ASP A 143 6.89 18.75 3.67
C ASP A 143 5.47 18.20 3.90
N LEU A 144 5.14 17.81 5.13
CA LEU A 144 3.83 17.33 5.55
C LEU A 144 3.32 18.15 6.74
N GLN A 145 2.91 19.40 6.47
CA GLN A 145 2.50 20.37 7.50
C GLN A 145 1.03 20.78 7.39
N ASN A 146 0.37 20.46 6.27
CA ASN A 146 -1.02 20.85 6.04
C ASN A 146 -1.96 19.67 6.41
N PRO A 147 -2.71 19.74 7.52
CA PRO A 147 -3.67 18.69 7.89
C PRO A 147 -4.86 18.57 6.93
N HIS A 148 -5.04 19.51 6.00
CA HIS A 148 -6.02 19.42 4.92
C HIS A 148 -5.47 18.75 3.65
N TYR A 149 -4.19 18.36 3.63
CA TYR A 149 -3.68 17.51 2.56
C TYR A 149 -4.34 16.13 2.64
N TRP A 150 -4.79 15.62 1.50
CA TRP A 150 -5.67 14.45 1.44
C TRP A 150 -5.09 13.18 2.08
N ALA A 151 -3.76 13.03 2.07
CA ALA A 151 -3.07 11.88 2.66
C ALA A 151 -2.40 12.19 4.00
N TYR A 152 -2.67 13.36 4.61
CA TYR A 152 -1.97 13.78 5.83
C TYR A 152 -2.05 12.73 6.92
N TYR A 153 -3.27 12.30 7.26
CA TYR A 153 -3.49 11.34 8.34
C TYR A 153 -2.99 9.94 7.99
N ASP A 154 -3.11 9.50 6.73
CA ASP A 154 -2.54 8.22 6.28
C ASP A 154 -1.01 8.18 6.40
N LEU A 155 -0.35 9.29 6.08
CA LEU A 155 1.11 9.41 6.21
C LEU A 155 1.54 9.48 7.68
N MET A 156 0.78 10.16 8.54
CA MET A 156 1.04 10.20 9.98
C MET A 156 0.83 8.83 10.63
N GLU A 157 -0.22 8.10 10.23
CA GLU A 157 -0.52 6.71 10.61
C GLU A 157 0.63 5.76 10.23
N ALA A 158 1.17 5.90 9.03
CA ALA A 158 2.28 5.06 8.57
C ALA A 158 3.63 5.42 9.23
N ALA A 159 3.81 6.67 9.67
CA ALA A 159 5.08 7.16 10.20
C ALA A 159 5.25 6.98 11.72
N ASN A 160 4.15 6.88 12.46
CA ASN A 160 4.17 6.86 13.92
C ASN A 160 3.70 5.52 14.47
N GLY A 161 4.60 4.79 15.13
CA GLY A 161 4.26 3.52 15.79
C GLY A 161 3.43 3.78 17.03
N HIS A 162 2.30 3.07 17.18
CA HIS A 162 1.41 3.23 18.32
C HIS A 162 0.72 1.92 18.70
N THR A 163 0.18 1.87 19.92
CA THR A 163 -0.64 0.73 20.40
C THR A 163 -2.13 1.00 20.22
N ILE A 164 -2.86 0.02 19.68
CA ILE A 164 -4.31 0.07 19.51
C ILE A 164 -5.05 -0.74 20.60
N VAL A 165 -6.24 -0.27 20.99
CA VAL A 165 -7.24 -1.07 21.71
C VAL A 165 -8.41 -1.28 20.76
N THR A 166 -8.64 -2.52 20.32
CA THR A 166 -9.76 -2.84 19.42
C THR A 166 -11.06 -3.00 20.21
N GLY A 167 -12.16 -2.39 19.74
CA GLY A 167 -13.46 -2.49 20.42
C GLY A 167 -14.53 -1.45 20.07
N ALA A 168 -14.21 -0.42 19.28
CA ALA A 168 -15.17 0.55 18.75
C ALA A 168 -14.94 0.71 17.23
N GLU A 169 -15.88 1.35 16.54
CA GLU A 169 -15.89 1.55 15.08
C GLU A 169 -14.67 2.33 14.53
N ASP A 170 -13.83 2.88 15.41
CA ASP A 170 -12.62 3.67 15.10
C ASP A 170 -11.40 3.20 15.93
N GLU A 171 -10.19 3.31 15.37
CA GLU A 171 -8.93 3.08 16.10
C GLU A 171 -8.63 4.25 17.05
N THR A 172 -8.27 3.96 18.30
CA THR A 172 -7.87 4.98 19.30
C THR A 172 -6.40 4.77 19.69
N TRP A 173 -5.61 5.85 19.63
CA TRP A 173 -4.17 5.81 19.97
C TRP A 173 -3.96 6.09 21.47
N HIS A 174 -3.10 5.31 22.12
CA HIS A 174 -2.82 5.46 23.58
C HIS A 174 -1.36 5.75 23.92
N GLU A 175 -0.41 5.23 23.15
CA GLU A 175 1.03 5.42 23.35
C GLU A 175 1.71 5.51 21.98
N VAL A 176 2.61 6.48 21.80
CA VAL A 176 3.43 6.65 20.59
C VAL A 176 4.87 6.24 20.92
N ARG A 177 5.53 5.55 19.99
CA ARG A 177 6.90 5.03 20.15
C ARG A 177 7.88 5.62 19.13
#